data_AF-A0A3C1IH08-F1
#
_entry.id   AF-A0A3C1IH08-F1
#
_cell.length_a   1.000
_cell.length_b   1.000
_cell.length_c   1.000
_cell.angle_alpha   90.00
_cell.angle_beta   90.00
_cell.angle_gamma   90.00
#
_symmetry.space_group_name_H-M   'P 1'
#
loop_
_entity.id
_entity.type
_entity.pdbx_description
1 polymer ?
#
loop_
_entity_poly.entity_id
_entity_poly.type
_entity_poly.pdbx_seq_one_letter_code
_entity_poly.pdbx_strand_id
1 'polypeptide(L)'
;GLILNNPQRRLPADQRGMFEKNGWDIVDAAQPAHNAPPPLCYSSTWLSMNVLVLDPKTVCVEKSEVYQADQMDKLGMNVIEVELRDAYAFGGGLHCCTADVYREGSCEDYFPNL
;
A
#
# COMPACT_ATOMS: atom_id res chain seq x y z
N GLY A 1 -7.55 -12.31 -4.44
CA GLY A 1 -7.33 -10.93 -3.99
C GLY A 1 -5.87 -10.55 -4.19
N LEU A 2 -5.46 -9.33 -3.81
CA LEU A 2 -4.06 -8.91 -3.86
C LEU A 2 -3.68 -8.20 -2.56
N ILE A 3 -2.50 -8.51 -2.02
CA ILE A 3 -1.89 -7.74 -0.92
C ILE A 3 -0.51 -7.23 -1.31
N LEU A 4 -0.18 -6.04 -0.81
CA LEU A 4 1.18 -5.52 -0.83
C LEU A 4 1.89 -5.90 0.48
N ASN A 5 2.98 -6.62 0.37
CA ASN A 5 3.82 -7.05 1.50
C ASN A 5 5.09 -6.20 1.57
N ASN A 6 5.50 -5.82 2.77
CA ASN A 6 6.82 -5.20 2.94
C ASN A 6 7.91 -6.30 2.89
N PRO A 7 8.86 -6.25 1.95
CA PRO A 7 9.85 -7.31 1.78
C PRO A 7 10.81 -7.46 2.98
N GLN A 8 10.98 -6.40 3.78
CA GLN A 8 11.79 -6.38 5.00
C GLN A 8 11.01 -6.79 6.25
N ARG A 9 9.66 -6.81 6.19
CA ARG A 9 8.78 -7.21 7.29
C ARG A 9 7.83 -8.30 6.80
N ARG A 10 8.42 -9.46 6.50
CA ARG A 10 7.70 -10.59 5.88
C ARG A 10 6.56 -11.07 6.78
N LEU A 11 5.47 -11.47 6.14
CA LEU A 11 4.37 -12.15 6.80
C LEU A 11 4.84 -13.40 7.56
N PRO A 12 4.40 -13.59 8.81
CA PRO A 12 4.46 -14.88 9.49
C PRO A 12 3.86 -16.01 8.63
N ALA A 13 4.37 -17.23 8.80
CA ALA A 13 4.04 -18.36 7.92
C ALA A 13 2.55 -18.75 7.97
N ASP A 14 1.93 -18.65 9.14
CA ASP A 14 0.49 -18.87 9.36
C ASP A 14 -0.36 -17.83 8.61
N GLN A 15 -0.03 -16.54 8.74
CA GLN A 15 -0.73 -15.47 8.03
C GLN A 15 -0.55 -15.59 6.52
N ARG A 16 0.67 -15.87 6.05
CA ARG A 16 0.94 -16.13 4.64
C ARG A 16 0.08 -17.29 4.11
N GLY A 17 0.00 -18.38 4.88
CA GLY A 17 -0.83 -19.54 4.53
C GLY A 17 -2.32 -19.20 4.37
N MET A 18 -2.86 -18.25 5.15
CA MET A 18 -4.24 -17.79 4.97
C MET A 18 -4.47 -17.14 3.60
N PHE A 19 -3.56 -16.30 3.14
CA PHE A 19 -3.65 -15.66 1.81
C PHE A 19 -3.51 -16.69 0.68
N GLU A 20 -2.53 -17.57 0.76
CA GLU A 20 -2.25 -18.59 -0.27
C GLU A 20 -3.43 -19.57 -0.43
N LYS A 21 -4.02 -20.05 0.68
CA LYS A 21 -5.21 -20.91 0.65
C LYS A 21 -6.44 -20.27 -0.02
N ASN A 22 -6.49 -18.94 -0.03
CA ASN A 22 -7.60 -18.17 -0.60
C ASN A 22 -7.23 -17.56 -1.97
N GLY A 23 -6.14 -18.02 -2.60
CA GLY A 23 -5.74 -17.58 -3.94
C GLY A 23 -5.42 -16.09 -4.02
N TRP A 24 -4.88 -15.51 -2.96
CA TRP A 24 -4.41 -14.12 -2.96
C TRP A 24 -3.00 -14.02 -3.54
N ASP A 25 -2.81 -13.03 -4.40
CA ASP A 25 -1.50 -12.64 -4.89
C ASP A 25 -0.78 -11.81 -3.82
N ILE A 26 0.36 -12.32 -3.35
CA ILE A 26 1.21 -11.62 -2.38
C ILE A 26 2.33 -10.95 -3.16
N VAL A 27 2.24 -9.63 -3.31
CA VAL A 27 3.20 -8.83 -4.08
C VAL A 27 4.09 -8.07 -3.10
N ASP A 28 5.40 -8.26 -3.19
CA ASP A 28 6.33 -7.43 -2.42
C ASP A 28 6.29 -5.99 -2.96
N ALA A 29 6.16 -5.01 -2.06
CA ALA A 29 6.18 -3.61 -2.41
C ALA A 29 7.50 -3.21 -3.08
N ALA A 30 7.41 -2.30 -4.04
CA ALA A 30 8.58 -1.71 -4.67
C ALA A 30 9.49 -1.07 -3.61
N GLN A 31 10.80 -1.02 -3.90
CA GLN A 31 11.72 -0.29 -3.03
C GLN A 31 11.29 1.19 -2.96
N PRO A 32 11.40 1.85 -1.79
CA PRO A 32 11.20 3.28 -1.71
C PRO A 32 12.11 4.02 -2.69
N ALA A 33 11.62 5.08 -3.32
CA ALA A 33 12.43 5.93 -4.19
C ALA A 33 13.50 6.71 -3.40
N HIS A 34 13.30 6.85 -2.09
CA HIS A 34 14.17 7.60 -1.18
C HIS A 34 14.88 6.68 -0.19
N ASN A 35 16.19 6.94 0.00
CA ASN A 35 17.03 6.18 0.92
C ASN A 35 16.92 6.64 2.39
N ALA A 36 16.23 7.75 2.65
CA ALA A 36 16.00 8.29 3.98
C ALA A 36 14.60 8.91 4.09
N PRO A 37 13.96 8.84 5.27
CA PRO A 37 12.72 9.58 5.52
C PRO A 37 13.02 11.10 5.59
N PRO A 38 12.00 11.97 5.43
CA PRO A 38 12.20 13.41 5.61
C PRO A 38 12.69 13.74 7.03
N PRO A 39 13.32 14.91 7.24
CA PRO A 39 13.65 15.39 8.58
C PRO A 39 12.42 15.35 9.50
N LEU A 40 12.63 14.96 10.76
CA LEU A 40 11.59 14.85 11.80
C LEU A 40 10.51 13.77 11.56
N CYS A 41 10.58 13.02 10.46
CA CYS A 41 9.71 11.87 10.24
C CYS A 41 10.12 10.72 11.17
N TYR A 42 9.20 10.31 12.04
CA TYR A 42 9.38 9.15 12.94
C TYR A 42 9.02 7.80 12.30
N SER A 43 8.58 7.82 11.04
CA SER A 43 8.26 6.63 10.25
C SER A 43 9.44 6.23 9.35
N SER A 44 9.34 5.08 8.69
CA SER A 44 10.37 4.59 7.78
C SER A 44 10.18 5.10 6.34
N THR A 45 11.20 4.92 5.49
CA THR A 45 11.10 5.11 4.03
C THR A 45 9.96 4.30 3.39
N TRP A 46 9.53 3.21 4.02
CA TRP A 46 8.36 2.41 3.63
C TRP A 46 7.01 3.12 3.75
N LEU A 47 6.95 4.42 4.08
CA LEU A 47 5.75 5.21 3.77
C LEU A 47 5.45 5.21 2.25
N SER A 48 6.42 4.87 1.40
CA SER A 48 6.23 4.64 -0.04
C SER A 48 5.04 3.75 -0.38
N MET A 49 4.88 2.63 0.33
CA MET A 49 3.76 1.69 0.12
C MET A 49 2.47 2.07 0.86
N ASN A 50 2.46 3.19 1.61
CA ASN A 50 1.29 3.69 2.32
C ASN A 50 0.36 4.46 1.39
N VAL A 51 -0.19 3.73 0.42
CA VAL A 51 -1.06 4.22 -0.66
C VAL A 51 -2.52 4.29 -0.20
N LEU A 52 -3.34 5.07 -0.90
CA LEU A 52 -4.80 5.08 -0.70
C LEU A 52 -5.50 4.50 -1.93
N VAL A 53 -6.10 3.33 -1.78
CA VAL A 53 -6.94 2.73 -2.82
C VAL A 53 -8.31 3.40 -2.80
N LEU A 54 -8.70 4.05 -3.90
CA LEU A 54 -10.02 4.68 -4.04
C LEU A 54 -11.07 3.64 -4.43
N ASP A 55 -10.71 2.77 -5.36
CA ASP A 55 -11.53 1.67 -5.87
C ASP A 55 -10.61 0.53 -6.40
N PRO A 56 -11.13 -0.64 -6.78
CA PRO A 56 -10.30 -1.77 -7.24
C PRO A 56 -9.44 -1.53 -8.49
N LYS A 57 -9.58 -0.37 -9.15
CA LYS A 57 -8.82 0.05 -10.32
C LYS A 57 -8.10 1.38 -10.14
N THR A 58 -8.31 2.13 -9.05
CA THR A 58 -7.70 3.46 -8.87
C THR A 58 -7.01 3.58 -7.53
N VAL A 59 -5.76 4.06 -7.54
CA VAL A 59 -4.93 4.23 -6.33
C VAL A 59 -4.20 5.56 -6.34
N CYS A 60 -4.21 6.24 -5.19
CA CYS A 60 -3.36 7.39 -4.95
C CYS A 60 -1.99 6.93 -4.43
N VAL A 61 -0.92 7.43 -5.04
CA VAL A 61 0.48 7.17 -4.66
C VAL A 61 1.18 8.52 -4.45
N GLU A 62 2.10 8.59 -3.49
CA GLU A 62 2.89 9.81 -3.32
C GLU A 62 3.77 10.04 -4.56
N LYS A 63 3.73 11.25 -5.11
CA LYS A 63 4.29 11.59 -6.42
C LYS A 63 5.80 11.29 -6.56
N SER A 64 6.57 11.46 -5.49
CA SER A 64 8.01 11.21 -5.54
C SER A 64 8.40 9.73 -5.39
N GLU A 65 7.47 8.86 -5.02
CA GLU A 65 7.67 7.41 -4.86
C GLU A 65 7.47 6.67 -6.19
N VAL A 66 8.26 7.07 -7.20
CA VAL A 66 8.09 6.67 -8.62
C VAL A 66 8.11 5.16 -8.86
N TYR A 67 8.85 4.39 -8.05
CA TYR A 67 8.88 2.93 -8.16
C TYR A 67 7.59 2.28 -7.66
N GLN A 68 6.95 2.86 -6.65
CA GLN A 68 5.64 2.40 -6.20
C GLN A 68 4.57 2.74 -7.23
N ALA A 69 4.61 3.95 -7.82
CA ALA A 69 3.70 4.35 -8.88
C ALA A 69 3.79 3.38 -10.09
N ASP A 70 5.00 3.12 -10.59
CA ASP A 70 5.25 2.17 -11.69
C ASP A 70 4.81 0.73 -11.34
N GLN A 71 5.02 0.29 -10.10
CA GLN A 71 4.51 -1.01 -9.65
C GLN A 71 2.99 -1.08 -9.70
N MET A 72 2.29 -0.05 -9.20
CA MET A 72 0.82 -0.04 -9.19
C MET A 72 0.25 -0.01 -10.61
N ASP A 73 0.86 0.76 -11.52
CA ASP A 73 0.48 0.79 -12.94
C ASP A 73 0.65 -0.59 -13.60
N LYS A 74 1.77 -1.27 -13.36
CA LYS A 74 2.02 -2.64 -13.86
C LYS A 74 1.07 -3.69 -13.28
N LEU A 75 0.53 -3.45 -12.08
CA LEU A 75 -0.54 -4.26 -11.49
C LEU A 75 -1.93 -3.94 -12.09
N GLY A 76 -2.01 -3.02 -13.05
CA GLY A 76 -3.23 -2.67 -13.78
C GLY A 76 -4.10 -1.65 -13.07
N MET A 77 -3.52 -0.83 -12.18
CA MET A 77 -4.22 0.25 -11.47
C MET A 77 -3.99 1.58 -12.18
N ASN A 78 -5.02 2.41 -12.25
CA ASN A 78 -4.94 3.83 -12.57
C ASN A 78 -4.30 4.58 -11.39
N VAL A 79 -3.09 5.09 -11.59
CA VAL A 79 -2.32 5.77 -10.54
C VAL A 79 -2.61 7.27 -10.56
N ILE A 80 -3.05 7.79 -9.41
CA ILE A 80 -3.17 9.23 -9.16
C ILE A 80 -1.98 9.64 -8.28
N GLU A 81 -1.07 10.42 -8.85
CA GLU A 81 0.07 10.95 -8.11
C GLU A 81 -0.36 12.13 -7.23
N VAL A 82 0.04 12.11 -5.96
CA VAL A 82 -0.29 13.16 -4.98
C VAL A 82 0.98 13.71 -4.36
N GLU A 83 1.16 15.03 -4.39
CA GLU A 83 2.26 15.71 -3.70
C GLU A 83 1.99 15.73 -2.20
N LEU A 84 2.54 14.74 -1.48
CA LEU A 84 2.34 14.60 -0.03
C LEU A 84 3.66 14.44 0.75
N ARG A 85 4.82 14.48 0.06
CA ARG A 85 6.12 14.19 0.68
C ARG A 85 6.43 15.04 1.92
N ASP A 86 6.08 16.32 1.92
CA ASP A 86 6.33 17.22 3.06
C ASP A 86 5.51 16.82 4.30
N ALA A 87 4.33 16.22 4.11
CA ALA A 87 3.49 15.77 5.22
C ALA A 87 4.02 14.48 5.89
N TYR A 88 4.93 13.73 5.24
CA TYR A 88 5.53 12.54 5.84
C TYR A 88 6.31 12.87 7.12
N ALA A 89 6.76 14.12 7.31
CA ALA A 89 7.37 14.57 8.56
C ALA A 89 6.46 14.34 9.78
N PHE A 90 5.14 14.33 9.59
CA PHE A 90 4.15 14.03 10.63
C PHE A 90 3.92 12.51 10.84
N GLY A 91 4.69 11.66 10.16
CA GLY A 91 4.74 10.21 10.39
C GLY A 91 3.75 9.38 9.58
N GLY A 92 3.01 9.96 8.64
CA GLY A 92 1.98 9.25 7.86
C GLY A 92 2.07 9.49 6.35
N GLY A 93 1.68 8.48 5.58
CA GLY A 93 1.40 8.61 4.14
C GLY A 93 -0.09 8.79 3.88
N LEU A 94 -0.53 8.49 2.66
CA LEU A 94 -1.90 8.74 2.19
C LEU A 94 -2.96 7.97 3.01
N HIS A 95 -2.70 6.70 3.33
CA HIS A 95 -3.62 5.90 4.14
C HIS A 95 -3.64 6.39 5.60
N CYS A 96 -2.48 6.70 6.17
CA CYS A 96 -2.40 7.15 7.57
C CYS A 96 -3.08 8.51 7.80
N CYS A 97 -3.13 9.39 6.80
CA CYS A 97 -3.73 10.71 6.94
C CYS A 97 -5.22 10.77 6.53
N THR A 98 -5.84 9.62 6.25
CA THR A 98 -7.25 9.55 5.84
C THR A 98 -8.02 8.54 6.69
N ALA A 99 -9.35 8.69 6.70
CA ALA A 99 -10.27 7.73 7.28
C ALA A 99 -11.45 7.57 6.31
N ASP A 100 -11.60 6.38 5.75
CA ASP A 100 -12.65 6.03 4.79
C ASP A 100 -13.97 5.76 5.50
N VAL A 101 -14.75 6.82 5.70
CA VAL A 101 -16.05 6.76 6.38
C VAL A 101 -17.14 6.04 5.59
N TYR A 102 -16.98 5.93 4.27
CA TYR A 102 -17.93 5.28 3.38
C TYR A 102 -17.23 4.75 2.12
N ARG A 103 -17.57 3.53 1.74
CA ARG A 103 -17.27 2.89 0.45
C ARG A 103 -18.50 2.16 -0.04
N GLU A 104 -18.78 2.24 -1.33
CA GLU A 104 -19.89 1.50 -1.93
C GLU A 104 -19.56 0.00 -2.01
N GLY A 105 -20.48 -0.85 -1.55
CA GLY A 105 -20.31 -2.31 -1.58
C GLY A 105 -21.22 -3.05 -0.59
N SER A 106 -21.10 -4.38 -0.60
CA SER A 106 -21.72 -5.30 0.37
C SER A 106 -20.69 -5.94 1.29
N CYS A 107 -21.15 -6.52 2.39
CA CYS A 107 -20.31 -7.36 3.25
C CYS A 107 -20.03 -8.69 2.55
N GLU A 108 -18.77 -8.98 2.24
CA GLU A 108 -18.33 -10.18 1.52
C GLU A 108 -17.21 -10.89 2.28
N ASP A 109 -17.15 -12.22 2.14
CA ASP A 109 -16.07 -13.04 2.68
C ASP A 109 -15.02 -13.32 1.60
N TYR A 110 -13.82 -12.77 1.79
CA TYR A 110 -12.68 -12.98 0.89
C TYR A 110 -11.69 -14.05 1.39
N PHE A 111 -12.02 -14.74 2.48
CA PHE A 111 -11.23 -15.83 3.08
C PHE A 111 -12.07 -17.09 3.40
N PRO A 112 -12.82 -17.66 2.44
CA PRO A 112 -13.70 -18.80 2.71
C PRO A 112 -12.98 -20.12 3.08
N ASN A 113 -11.66 -20.22 2.88
CA ASN A 113 -10.87 -21.46 3.04
C ASN A 113 -9.89 -21.44 4.23
N LEU A 114 -10.27 -20.86 5.37
CA LEU A 114 -9.40 -20.80 6.56
C LEU A 114 -9.12 -22.18 7.20
#